data_AF-A0A957NZZ9-F1
#
_entry.id   AF-A0A957NZZ9-F1
#
_cell.length_a   1.000
_cell.length_b   1.000
_cell.length_c   1.000
_cell.angle_alpha   90.00
_cell.angle_beta   90.00
_cell.angle_gamma   90.00
#
_symmetry.space_group_name_H-M   'P 1'
#
loop_
_entity.id
_entity.type
_entity.pdbx_description
1 polymer ?
#
loop_
_entity_poly.entity_id
_entity_poly.type
_entity_poly.pdbx_seq_one_letter_code
_entity_poly.pdbx_strand_id
1 'polypeptide(L)'
;LGALDETATLTQRGLVHFVGPRDFTAQDAVAYHDGAQPGAAQKHYWLRLRWQSGDFVFPPQARRVLLNTTWASQAATRRDEILGSSNGDPGQRFTALFAPVLPDERLDVRESELPPANELAAIGGRAALTVMLDASGEPDEIWVRWQAVSDLYGSGPRDRHYVIDRLSGEIRFGNGRQGLVPTPGQNNLRLTYYRSGGGTHGNRATGEVVELKSSVPYIESVSNLEPATGGAQQEGLERVKERGCASLRHRNRAVTAQDLEDLAYAAAPNIARVAAIMPTFDPYQLWLDPESPAGGAPDHAAVHAGESGLVIVPDGREARPTPGLHLIERVRRFVQERSSATADLWVAGPEWVAVSVNVSV
;
A
#
# COMPACT_ATOMS: atom_id res chain seq x y z
N LEU A 1 -23.95 -8.39 -12.22
CA LEU A 1 -23.38 -7.02 -12.13
C LEU A 1 -22.84 -6.88 -10.73
N GLY A 2 -21.52 -6.88 -10.57
CA GLY A 2 -20.88 -6.77 -9.26
C GLY A 2 -20.55 -5.31 -8.96
N ALA A 3 -20.79 -4.87 -7.73
CA ALA A 3 -20.13 -3.70 -7.18
C ALA A 3 -18.83 -4.17 -6.52
N LEU A 4 -17.72 -3.51 -6.83
CA LEU A 4 -16.50 -3.58 -6.05
C LEU A 4 -16.59 -2.52 -4.97
N ASP A 5 -16.59 -2.95 -3.72
CA ASP A 5 -16.77 -2.09 -2.56
C ASP A 5 -15.52 -2.16 -1.66
N GLU A 6 -14.78 -1.05 -1.56
CA GLU A 6 -13.65 -0.89 -0.65
C GLU A 6 -14.08 -0.33 0.73
N THR A 7 -15.34 0.12 0.86
CA THR A 7 -15.85 0.80 2.07
C THR A 7 -16.22 -0.17 3.19
N ALA A 8 -16.00 -1.48 2.99
CA ALA A 8 -16.46 -2.54 3.87
C ALA A 8 -17.91 -2.28 4.31
N THR A 9 -18.84 -2.29 3.35
CA THR A 9 -20.27 -2.05 3.59
C THR A 9 -20.60 -0.68 4.21
N LEU A 10 -19.89 0.36 3.75
CA LEU A 10 -20.01 1.76 4.19
C LEU A 10 -19.60 2.01 5.65
N THR A 11 -18.89 1.07 6.28
CA THR A 11 -18.36 1.24 7.64
C THR A 11 -17.07 2.04 7.67
N GLN A 12 -16.35 2.10 6.54
CA GLN A 12 -15.15 2.90 6.37
C GLN A 12 -15.20 3.70 5.07
N ARG A 13 -14.30 4.67 4.93
CA ARG A 13 -14.12 5.38 3.65
C ARG A 13 -13.57 4.39 2.62
N GLY A 14 -13.84 4.61 1.34
CA GLY A 14 -13.38 3.73 0.26
C GLY A 14 -14.02 4.11 -1.07
N LEU A 15 -13.55 3.49 -2.15
CA LEU A 15 -14.19 3.60 -3.46
C LEU A 15 -15.28 2.53 -3.61
N VAL A 16 -16.37 2.90 -4.27
CA VAL A 16 -17.39 1.97 -4.74
C VAL A 16 -17.44 2.08 -6.25
N HIS A 17 -17.10 0.98 -6.94
CA HIS A 17 -17.15 0.90 -8.38
C HIS A 17 -18.23 -0.10 -8.78
N PHE A 18 -19.14 0.31 -9.67
CA PHE A 18 -20.14 -0.60 -10.21
C PHE A 18 -20.42 -0.24 -11.66
N VAL A 19 -20.77 -1.25 -12.44
CA VAL A 19 -21.32 -1.07 -13.78
C VAL A 19 -22.84 -1.07 -13.64
N GLY A 20 -23.47 0.04 -14.03
CA GLY A 20 -24.92 0.14 -14.04
C GLY A 20 -25.56 -0.90 -14.98
N PRO A 21 -26.81 -1.34 -14.72
CA PRO A 21 -27.49 -2.28 -15.59
C PRO A 21 -27.78 -1.66 -16.96
N ARG A 22 -27.90 -2.49 -18.00
CA ARG A 22 -28.08 -2.00 -19.39
C ARG A 22 -29.40 -1.27 -19.61
N ASP A 23 -30.40 -1.60 -18.80
CA ASP A 23 -31.73 -1.01 -18.76
C ASP A 23 -31.86 0.09 -17.68
N PHE A 24 -30.73 0.60 -17.17
CA PHE A 24 -30.76 1.72 -16.24
C PHE A 24 -31.37 2.93 -16.97
N THR A 25 -32.52 3.41 -16.50
CA THR A 25 -33.23 4.54 -17.08
C THR A 25 -33.38 5.65 -16.05
N ALA A 26 -33.26 6.90 -16.51
CA ALA A 26 -33.47 8.05 -15.66
C ALA A 26 -34.95 8.16 -15.27
N GLN A 27 -35.22 8.31 -13.98
CA GLN A 27 -36.56 8.48 -13.43
C GLN A 27 -36.73 9.91 -12.92
N ASP A 28 -37.97 10.35 -12.81
CA ASP A 28 -38.27 11.67 -12.28
C ASP A 28 -37.76 11.82 -10.84
N ALA A 29 -37.44 13.05 -10.44
CA ALA A 29 -36.94 13.29 -9.10
C ALA A 29 -37.96 12.81 -8.06
N VAL A 30 -37.58 11.83 -7.23
CA VAL A 30 -38.47 11.35 -6.16
C VAL A 30 -38.53 12.44 -5.09
N ALA A 31 -39.74 12.87 -4.72
CA ALA A 31 -40.01 13.96 -3.78
C ALA A 31 -39.64 13.62 -2.32
N TYR A 32 -38.42 13.14 -2.06
CA TYR A 32 -38.00 12.71 -0.73
C TYR A 32 -37.44 13.83 0.14
N HIS A 33 -37.01 14.98 -0.38
CA HIS A 33 -36.56 16.10 0.45
C HIS A 33 -36.84 17.49 -0.15
N ASP A 34 -37.50 18.31 0.68
CA ASP A 34 -37.70 19.75 0.67
C ASP A 34 -38.25 20.44 -0.57
N GLY A 35 -39.55 20.75 -0.54
CA GLY A 35 -40.10 22.08 -0.84
C GLY A 35 -39.80 22.74 -2.20
N ALA A 36 -39.15 22.03 -3.12
CA ALA A 36 -38.71 22.55 -4.39
C ALA A 36 -39.92 22.90 -5.25
N GLN A 37 -40.00 24.15 -5.69
CA GLN A 37 -41.07 24.60 -6.56
C GLN A 37 -41.12 23.73 -7.83
N PRO A 38 -42.32 23.39 -8.33
CA PRO A 38 -42.49 22.57 -9.51
C PRO A 38 -42.09 23.40 -10.75
N GLY A 39 -40.81 23.33 -11.10
CA GLY A 39 -40.22 24.21 -12.11
C GLY A 39 -39.06 23.61 -12.88
N ALA A 40 -38.95 22.29 -12.96
CA ALA A 40 -38.32 21.48 -14.02
C ALA A 40 -38.29 20.03 -13.55
N ALA A 41 -38.96 19.11 -14.25
CA ALA A 41 -38.83 17.68 -13.98
C ALA A 41 -37.42 17.22 -14.39
N GLN A 42 -36.45 17.40 -13.50
CA GLN A 42 -35.10 16.90 -13.72
C GLN A 42 -35.11 15.39 -13.50
N LYS A 43 -34.79 14.65 -14.58
CA LYS A 43 -34.65 13.20 -14.51
C LYS A 43 -33.27 12.84 -13.98
N HIS A 44 -33.23 11.92 -13.03
CA HIS A 44 -32.01 11.43 -12.41
C HIS A 44 -31.93 9.92 -12.47
N TYR A 45 -30.70 9.41 -12.45
CA TYR A 45 -30.44 7.99 -12.22
C TYR A 45 -30.41 7.75 -10.72
N TRP A 46 -31.29 6.88 -10.22
CA TRP A 46 -31.44 6.62 -8.80
C TRP A 46 -30.75 5.34 -8.38
N LEU A 47 -29.94 5.43 -7.34
CA LEU A 47 -29.31 4.29 -6.67
C LEU A 47 -29.88 4.16 -5.27
N ARG A 48 -30.32 2.96 -4.92
CA ARG A 48 -30.85 2.66 -3.58
C ARG A 48 -29.87 1.79 -2.82
N LEU A 49 -29.32 2.34 -1.75
CA LEU A 49 -28.57 1.59 -0.74
C LEU A 49 -29.57 1.08 0.30
N ARG A 50 -29.55 -0.22 0.58
CA ARG A 50 -30.44 -0.85 1.57
C ARG A 50 -29.59 -1.50 2.66
N TRP A 51 -29.76 -1.03 3.89
CA TRP A 51 -29.28 -1.73 5.07
C TRP A 51 -30.07 -3.04 5.23
N GLN A 52 -29.38 -4.18 5.26
CA GLN A 52 -30.02 -5.49 5.41
C GLN A 52 -30.11 -5.92 6.87
N SER A 53 -29.02 -5.80 7.63
CA SER A 53 -28.91 -6.27 9.00
C SER A 53 -27.67 -5.70 9.69
N GLY A 54 -27.74 -5.56 11.01
CA GLY A 54 -26.63 -5.15 11.88
C GLY A 54 -27.03 -3.97 12.75
N ASP A 55 -26.40 -3.89 13.93
CA ASP A 55 -26.62 -2.83 14.90
C ASP A 55 -25.40 -1.93 14.96
N PHE A 56 -25.63 -0.63 15.05
CA PHE A 56 -24.58 0.35 15.22
C PHE A 56 -24.70 0.98 16.60
N VAL A 57 -23.63 0.89 17.40
CA VAL A 57 -23.51 1.71 18.62
C VAL A 57 -23.57 3.20 18.26
N PHE A 58 -22.96 3.57 17.13
CA PHE A 58 -23.05 4.89 16.52
C PHE A 58 -23.41 4.77 15.04
N PRO A 59 -24.55 5.32 14.58
CA PRO A 59 -24.96 5.17 13.19
C PRO A 59 -23.92 5.81 12.25
N PRO A 60 -23.56 5.15 11.13
CA PRO A 60 -22.59 5.67 10.19
C PRO A 60 -23.10 6.98 9.58
N GLN A 61 -22.26 8.01 9.61
CA GLN A 61 -22.57 9.31 9.02
C GLN A 61 -21.84 9.47 7.68
N ALA A 62 -22.60 9.58 6.59
CA ALA A 62 -22.06 9.91 5.29
C ALA A 62 -21.64 11.39 5.27
N ARG A 63 -20.33 11.65 5.32
CA ARG A 63 -19.79 13.02 5.26
C ARG A 63 -19.78 13.60 3.86
N ARG A 64 -19.45 12.78 2.85
CA ARG A 64 -19.33 13.20 1.45
C ARG A 64 -19.49 11.99 0.53
N VAL A 65 -20.16 12.19 -0.61
CA VAL A 65 -20.18 11.25 -1.73
C VAL A 65 -19.53 11.95 -2.91
N LEU A 66 -18.47 11.34 -3.45
CA LEU A 66 -17.71 11.89 -4.56
C LEU A 66 -17.88 10.96 -5.77
N LEU A 67 -18.07 11.57 -6.94
CA LEU A 67 -18.24 10.86 -8.21
C LEU A 67 -16.98 11.05 -9.05
N ASN A 68 -16.71 10.09 -9.93
CA ASN A 68 -15.57 10.13 -10.86
C ASN A 68 -14.21 10.32 -10.16
N THR A 69 -14.04 9.73 -8.97
CA THR A 69 -12.78 9.76 -8.22
C THR A 69 -12.08 8.42 -8.23
N THR A 70 -10.76 8.43 -8.10
CA THR A 70 -9.94 7.24 -7.92
C THR A 70 -8.77 7.55 -6.99
N TRP A 71 -8.14 6.52 -6.44
CA TRP A 71 -6.91 6.67 -5.67
C TRP A 71 -5.76 7.07 -6.60
N ALA A 72 -4.91 7.98 -6.14
CA ALA A 72 -3.70 8.38 -6.83
C ALA A 72 -2.52 8.39 -5.86
N SER A 73 -1.36 7.91 -6.33
CA SER A 73 -0.10 7.94 -5.59
C SER A 73 0.87 8.90 -6.27
N GLN A 74 1.59 9.71 -5.48
CA GLN A 74 2.64 10.57 -6.02
C GLN A 74 3.86 9.70 -6.40
N ALA A 75 4.16 9.64 -7.70
CA ALA A 75 5.34 9.00 -8.24
C ALA A 75 5.61 9.50 -9.67
N ALA A 76 6.86 9.45 -10.12
CA ALA A 76 7.23 9.58 -11.52
C ALA A 76 7.46 8.18 -12.10
N THR A 77 6.70 7.80 -13.13
CA THR A 77 6.95 6.55 -13.86
C THR A 77 8.06 6.77 -14.88
N ARG A 78 9.03 5.86 -14.90
CA ARG A 78 10.16 5.81 -15.83
C ARG A 78 10.10 4.48 -16.59
N ARG A 79 10.49 4.52 -17.87
CA ARG A 79 10.47 3.38 -18.77
C ARG A 79 11.72 3.37 -19.61
N ASP A 80 12.17 2.17 -19.95
CA ASP A 80 13.25 1.90 -20.90
C ASP A 80 14.54 2.67 -20.63
N GLU A 81 14.88 2.84 -19.34
CA GLU A 81 16.15 3.43 -18.96
C GLU A 81 17.28 2.42 -19.14
N ILE A 82 18.27 2.80 -19.92
CA ILE A 82 19.49 2.02 -20.10
C ILE A 82 20.43 2.33 -18.92
N LEU A 83 20.70 1.33 -18.09
CA LEU A 83 21.63 1.46 -16.96
C LEU A 83 23.09 1.45 -17.41
N GLY A 84 23.39 0.69 -18.48
CA GLY A 84 24.73 0.60 -19.01
C GLY A 84 25.02 -0.72 -19.71
N SER A 85 26.33 -0.98 -19.85
CA SER A 85 26.89 -2.14 -20.53
C SER A 85 27.60 -3.03 -19.51
N SER A 86 27.22 -4.30 -19.43
CA SER A 86 27.97 -5.27 -18.64
C SER A 86 29.29 -5.59 -19.34
N ASN A 87 30.36 -5.72 -18.55
CA ASN A 87 31.66 -6.20 -19.02
C ASN A 87 31.88 -7.69 -18.74
N GLY A 88 30.93 -8.38 -18.11
CA GLY A 88 31.03 -9.79 -17.73
C GLY A 88 31.85 -10.07 -16.46
N ASP A 89 32.32 -9.05 -15.75
CA ASP A 89 33.06 -9.25 -14.50
C ASP A 89 32.12 -9.49 -13.31
N PRO A 90 32.57 -10.20 -12.25
CA PRO A 90 31.81 -10.42 -11.03
C PRO A 90 31.48 -9.11 -10.27
N GLY A 91 30.27 -9.02 -9.70
CA GLY A 91 29.92 -8.00 -8.71
C GLY A 91 29.77 -6.58 -9.25
N GLN A 92 29.48 -6.45 -10.55
CA GLN A 92 29.25 -5.16 -11.22
C GLN A 92 28.11 -4.36 -10.56
N ARG A 93 28.24 -3.03 -10.65
CA ARG A 93 27.29 -2.07 -10.08
C ARG A 93 26.91 -1.02 -11.10
N PHE A 94 25.64 -0.64 -11.07
CA PHE A 94 25.07 0.38 -11.93
C PHE A 94 24.10 1.23 -11.10
N THR A 95 23.83 2.46 -11.52
CA THR A 95 22.97 3.36 -10.75
C THR A 95 21.85 3.88 -11.64
N ALA A 96 20.61 3.74 -11.16
CA ALA A 96 19.47 4.36 -11.82
C ALA A 96 19.59 5.89 -11.81
N LEU A 97 19.22 6.54 -12.90
CA LEU A 97 19.29 7.99 -13.06
C LEU A 97 18.38 8.73 -12.08
N PHE A 98 17.22 8.15 -11.76
CA PHE A 98 16.26 8.74 -10.84
C PHE A 98 16.10 7.87 -9.59
N ALA A 99 16.49 8.43 -8.45
CA ALA A 99 16.29 7.84 -7.13
C ALA A 99 15.54 8.83 -6.22
N PRO A 100 14.86 8.38 -5.15
CA PRO A 100 14.68 6.98 -4.74
C PRO A 100 13.82 6.16 -5.71
N VAL A 101 14.11 4.87 -5.84
CA VAL A 101 13.36 3.88 -6.62
C VAL A 101 12.30 3.21 -5.74
N LEU A 102 11.04 3.29 -6.13
CA LEU A 102 9.93 2.65 -5.44
C LEU A 102 9.85 1.15 -5.79
N PRO A 103 9.23 0.31 -4.94
CA PRO A 103 9.01 -1.11 -5.23
C PRO A 103 8.32 -1.36 -6.57
N ASP A 104 8.46 -2.60 -7.03
CA ASP A 104 7.95 -3.14 -8.30
C ASP A 104 8.73 -2.67 -9.54
N GLU A 105 10.01 -2.37 -9.37
CA GLU A 105 10.92 -2.13 -10.49
C GLU A 105 11.13 -3.39 -11.33
N ARG A 106 11.41 -3.21 -12.62
CA ARG A 106 11.65 -4.29 -13.58
C ARG A 106 12.95 -4.03 -14.30
N LEU A 107 13.90 -4.94 -14.08
CA LEU A 107 15.20 -4.96 -14.73
C LEU A 107 15.25 -6.11 -15.71
N ASP A 108 15.46 -5.80 -16.98
CA ASP A 108 15.67 -6.81 -18.01
C ASP A 108 17.11 -6.69 -18.53
N VAL A 109 17.76 -7.83 -18.73
CA VAL A 109 19.12 -7.94 -19.27
C VAL A 109 19.05 -8.62 -20.63
N ARG A 110 19.76 -8.06 -21.62
CA ARG A 110 19.91 -8.71 -22.92
C ARG A 110 20.97 -9.81 -22.83
N GLU A 111 20.52 -11.04 -23.03
CA GLU A 111 21.32 -12.26 -23.01
C GLU A 111 21.54 -12.75 -24.44
N SER A 112 22.64 -13.48 -24.66
CA SER A 112 22.99 -14.02 -25.99
C SER A 112 22.26 -15.32 -26.33
N GLU A 113 21.76 -16.02 -25.31
CA GLU A 113 21.12 -17.32 -25.46
C GLU A 113 19.79 -17.34 -24.72
N LEU A 114 18.85 -18.14 -25.23
CA LEU A 114 17.59 -18.36 -24.56
C LEU A 114 17.82 -19.13 -23.25
N PRO A 115 17.34 -18.62 -22.10
CA PRO A 115 17.47 -19.35 -20.86
C PRO A 115 16.75 -20.71 -20.94
N PRO A 116 17.30 -21.76 -20.33
CA PRO A 116 16.66 -23.07 -20.34
C PRO A 116 15.32 -23.02 -19.58
N ALA A 117 14.39 -23.90 -19.94
CA ALA A 117 13.00 -23.83 -19.47
C ALA A 117 12.85 -23.86 -17.94
N ASN A 118 13.73 -24.57 -17.23
CA ASN A 118 13.77 -24.60 -15.77
C ASN A 118 14.16 -23.25 -15.16
N GLU A 119 15.14 -22.56 -15.76
CA GLU A 119 15.56 -21.22 -15.32
C GLU A 119 14.50 -20.17 -15.64
N LEU A 120 13.84 -20.25 -16.81
CA LEU A 120 12.70 -19.40 -17.13
C LEU A 120 11.57 -19.56 -16.12
N ALA A 121 11.25 -20.79 -15.72
CA ALA A 121 10.19 -21.05 -14.74
C ALA A 121 10.48 -20.36 -13.39
N ALA A 122 11.73 -20.31 -12.96
CA ALA A 122 12.14 -19.64 -11.72
C ALA A 122 11.91 -18.11 -11.76
N ILE A 123 11.98 -17.49 -12.94
CA ILE A 123 11.85 -16.03 -13.11
C ILE A 123 10.45 -15.56 -13.55
N GLY A 124 9.44 -16.44 -13.57
CA GLY A 124 8.07 -16.10 -13.98
C GLY A 124 7.66 -16.61 -15.37
N GLY A 125 8.45 -17.52 -15.94
CA GLY A 125 8.16 -18.22 -17.19
C GLY A 125 8.24 -17.30 -18.41
N ARG A 126 7.38 -17.55 -19.41
CA ARG A 126 7.36 -16.78 -20.67
C ARG A 126 7.10 -15.28 -20.48
N ALA A 127 6.44 -14.86 -19.39
CA ALA A 127 6.16 -13.44 -19.12
C ALA A 127 7.41 -12.64 -18.70
N ALA A 128 8.50 -13.34 -18.38
CA ALA A 128 9.80 -12.78 -18.03
C ALA A 128 10.75 -12.70 -19.24
N LEU A 129 10.31 -13.12 -20.43
CA LEU A 129 11.13 -13.20 -21.63
C LEU A 129 10.50 -12.35 -22.74
N THR A 130 11.30 -11.48 -23.34
CA THR A 130 10.95 -10.76 -24.56
C THR A 130 11.97 -11.10 -25.64
N VAL A 131 11.52 -11.72 -26.73
CA VAL A 131 12.36 -12.09 -27.87
C VAL A 131 11.95 -11.24 -29.05
N MET A 132 12.90 -10.49 -29.62
CA MET A 132 12.74 -9.83 -30.91
C MET A 132 13.40 -10.68 -31.99
N LEU A 133 12.65 -10.94 -33.07
CA LEU A 133 13.11 -11.73 -34.20
C LEU A 133 13.63 -10.82 -35.30
N ASP A 134 14.68 -11.23 -35.99
CA ASP A 134 15.17 -10.57 -37.18
C ASP A 134 14.27 -10.82 -38.41
N ALA A 135 14.66 -10.28 -39.57
CA ALA A 135 13.94 -10.46 -40.83
C ALA A 135 13.90 -11.93 -41.32
N SER A 136 14.77 -12.80 -40.78
CA SER A 136 14.81 -14.24 -41.09
C SER A 136 13.95 -15.09 -40.13
N GLY A 137 13.42 -14.47 -39.07
CA GLY A 137 12.62 -15.15 -38.05
C GLY A 137 13.45 -15.77 -36.93
N GLU A 138 14.76 -15.51 -36.89
CA GLU A 138 15.67 -15.96 -35.84
C GLU A 138 15.73 -14.94 -34.70
N PRO A 139 15.98 -15.36 -33.44
CA PRO A 139 16.15 -14.45 -32.31
C PRO A 139 17.33 -13.48 -32.49
N ASP A 140 17.05 -12.19 -32.58
CA ASP A 140 18.05 -11.10 -32.66
C ASP A 140 18.37 -10.55 -31.27
N GLU A 141 17.33 -10.26 -30.48
CA GLU A 141 17.47 -9.78 -29.11
C GLU A 141 16.63 -10.58 -28.12
N ILE A 142 17.29 -11.08 -27.07
CA ILE A 142 16.68 -11.87 -26.01
C ILE A 142 16.79 -11.08 -24.71
N TRP A 143 15.69 -10.44 -24.29
CA TRP A 143 15.61 -9.70 -23.04
C TRP A 143 14.99 -10.57 -21.96
N VAL A 144 15.72 -10.77 -20.87
CA VAL A 144 15.34 -11.65 -19.76
C VAL A 144 15.16 -10.83 -18.50
N ARG A 145 14.05 -11.02 -17.80
CA ARG A 145 13.78 -10.34 -16.52
C ARG A 145 14.62 -10.94 -15.40
N TRP A 146 15.29 -10.06 -14.67
CA TRP A 146 16.00 -10.39 -13.45
C TRP A 146 15.13 -10.07 -12.23
N GLN A 147 15.36 -10.77 -11.11
CA GLN A 147 14.58 -10.63 -9.88
C GLN A 147 15.38 -9.85 -8.82
N ALA A 148 14.74 -8.84 -8.24
CA ALA A 148 15.27 -8.16 -7.08
C ALA A 148 15.15 -9.03 -5.83
N VAL A 149 16.24 -9.16 -5.10
CA VAL A 149 16.31 -9.86 -3.81
C VAL A 149 16.85 -8.92 -2.73
N SER A 150 16.62 -9.25 -1.45
CA SER A 150 17.15 -8.48 -0.30
C SER A 150 18.68 -8.51 -0.25
N ASP A 151 19.24 -9.67 -0.59
CA ASP A 151 20.66 -9.97 -0.57
C ASP A 151 20.93 -11.18 -1.49
N LEU A 152 22.21 -11.40 -1.83
CA LEU A 152 22.62 -12.47 -2.72
C LEU A 152 23.07 -13.74 -1.99
N TYR A 153 23.01 -13.79 -0.65
CA TYR A 153 23.59 -14.90 0.11
C TYR A 153 22.86 -16.22 -0.15
N GLY A 154 21.55 -16.15 -0.42
CA GLY A 154 20.72 -17.30 -0.81
C GLY A 154 20.69 -17.61 -2.31
N SER A 155 21.33 -16.80 -3.15
CA SER A 155 21.28 -16.96 -4.60
C SER A 155 22.31 -17.97 -5.10
N GLY A 156 21.89 -18.90 -5.94
CA GLY A 156 22.76 -19.79 -6.68
C GLY A 156 23.51 -19.11 -7.84
N PRO A 157 24.50 -19.78 -8.44
CA PRO A 157 25.35 -19.22 -9.50
C PRO A 157 24.63 -18.97 -10.83
N ARG A 158 23.45 -19.59 -11.04
CA ARG A 158 22.61 -19.40 -12.24
C ARG A 158 21.37 -18.54 -11.97
N ASP A 159 21.21 -18.06 -10.75
CA ASP A 159 20.04 -17.26 -10.38
C ASP A 159 20.21 -15.83 -10.89
N ARG A 160 19.24 -15.35 -11.68
CA ARG A 160 19.20 -14.00 -12.25
C ARG A 160 18.76 -12.98 -11.20
N HIS A 161 19.52 -12.91 -10.12
CA HIS A 161 19.22 -12.06 -8.98
C HIS A 161 20.07 -10.80 -8.99
N TYR A 162 19.48 -9.69 -8.60
CA TYR A 162 20.18 -8.45 -8.31
C TYR A 162 19.69 -7.87 -6.99
N VAL A 163 20.50 -7.00 -6.39
CA VAL A 163 20.13 -6.21 -5.21
C VAL A 163 20.05 -4.76 -5.62
N ILE A 164 19.04 -4.05 -5.13
CA ILE A 164 18.89 -2.61 -5.34
C ILE A 164 18.86 -1.88 -3.99
N ASP A 165 19.76 -0.92 -3.83
CA ASP A 165 19.59 0.14 -2.85
C ASP A 165 18.59 1.15 -3.43
N ARG A 166 17.35 1.08 -2.94
CA ARG A 166 16.26 1.92 -3.40
C ARG A 166 16.46 3.39 -3.12
N LEU A 167 17.27 3.76 -2.13
CA LEU A 167 17.51 5.16 -1.82
C LEU A 167 18.45 5.81 -2.83
N SER A 168 19.57 5.15 -3.12
CA SER A 168 20.59 5.64 -4.05
C SER A 168 20.31 5.27 -5.51
N GLY A 169 19.50 4.24 -5.74
CA GLY A 169 19.31 3.63 -7.05
C GLY A 169 20.46 2.70 -7.47
N GLU A 170 21.42 2.39 -6.57
CA GLU A 170 22.52 1.47 -6.87
C GLU A 170 21.98 0.04 -7.01
N ILE A 171 22.24 -0.58 -8.15
CA ILE A 171 21.94 -1.96 -8.48
C ILE A 171 23.25 -2.74 -8.50
N ARG A 172 23.29 -3.85 -7.77
CA ARG A 172 24.43 -4.77 -7.68
C ARG A 172 24.06 -6.15 -8.18
N PHE A 173 24.89 -6.67 -9.08
CA PHE A 173 24.76 -8.01 -9.64
C PHE A 173 25.55 -9.07 -8.87
N GLY A 174 25.28 -10.33 -9.23
CA GLY A 174 25.98 -11.48 -8.68
C GLY A 174 27.45 -11.54 -9.03
N ASN A 175 28.16 -12.44 -8.34
CA ASN A 175 29.59 -12.69 -8.55
C ASN A 175 29.88 -14.06 -9.19
N GLY A 176 28.85 -14.75 -9.69
CA GLY A 176 28.96 -16.07 -10.31
C GLY A 176 28.98 -17.22 -9.30
N ARG A 177 29.01 -16.93 -7.99
CA ARG A 177 28.75 -17.90 -6.91
C ARG A 177 27.45 -17.58 -6.18
N GLN A 178 27.21 -16.29 -5.96
CA GLN A 178 26.05 -15.71 -5.31
C GLN A 178 25.31 -14.84 -6.33
N GLY A 179 24.44 -15.47 -7.12
CA GLY A 179 23.80 -14.86 -8.27
C GLY A 179 24.66 -14.88 -9.55
N LEU A 180 23.97 -14.87 -10.67
CA LEU A 180 24.55 -14.86 -12.01
C LEU A 180 25.24 -13.52 -12.30
N VAL A 181 26.33 -13.57 -13.08
CA VAL A 181 26.99 -12.39 -13.63
C VAL A 181 26.30 -12.02 -14.95
N PRO A 182 25.86 -10.77 -15.16
CA PRO A 182 25.24 -10.39 -16.41
C PRO A 182 26.20 -10.58 -17.58
N THR A 183 25.74 -11.15 -18.70
CA THR A 183 26.56 -11.39 -19.88
C THR A 183 27.15 -10.08 -20.42
N PRO A 184 28.37 -10.09 -21.00
CA PRO A 184 28.94 -8.89 -21.58
C PRO A 184 28.08 -8.41 -22.77
N GLY A 185 27.88 -7.10 -22.88
CA GLY A 185 27.09 -6.54 -23.98
C GLY A 185 26.99 -5.01 -23.92
N GLN A 186 26.74 -4.39 -25.07
CA GLN A 186 26.49 -2.95 -25.14
C GLN A 186 25.05 -2.62 -24.76
N ASN A 187 24.87 -1.67 -23.84
CA ASN A 187 23.58 -1.16 -23.38
C ASN A 187 22.58 -2.27 -23.02
N ASN A 188 23.10 -3.38 -22.48
CA ASN A 188 22.35 -4.62 -22.29
C ASN A 188 21.67 -4.71 -20.92
N LEU A 189 21.75 -3.67 -20.09
CA LEU A 189 21.09 -3.59 -18.80
C LEU A 189 20.02 -2.49 -18.87
N ARG A 190 18.74 -2.85 -18.69
CA ARG A 190 17.63 -1.91 -18.87
C ARG A 190 16.63 -2.02 -17.73
N LEU A 191 16.36 -0.89 -17.07
CA LEU A 191 15.16 -0.74 -16.26
C LEU A 191 13.97 -0.46 -17.18
N THR A 192 13.25 -1.51 -17.57
CA THR A 192 12.10 -1.42 -18.48
C THR A 192 10.94 -0.68 -17.85
N TYR A 193 10.81 -0.77 -16.52
CA TYR A 193 9.82 -0.02 -15.76
C TYR A 193 10.32 0.20 -14.34
N TYR A 194 10.22 1.43 -13.85
CA TYR A 194 10.28 1.70 -12.42
C TYR A 194 9.56 2.99 -12.08
N ARG A 195 9.31 3.21 -10.79
CA ARG A 195 8.76 4.47 -10.30
C ARG A 195 9.79 5.12 -9.39
N SER A 196 9.91 6.44 -9.44
CA SER A 196 10.77 7.21 -8.55
C SER A 196 10.00 8.33 -7.85
N GLY A 197 10.51 8.79 -6.71
CA GLY A 197 9.92 9.87 -5.92
C GLY A 197 9.78 9.52 -4.45
N GLY A 198 8.67 9.95 -3.83
CA GLY A 198 8.47 9.87 -2.38
C GLY A 198 8.76 11.19 -1.70
N GLY A 199 9.15 11.17 -0.42
CA GLY A 199 9.48 12.40 0.31
C GLY A 199 8.25 13.20 0.75
N THR A 200 8.49 14.20 1.60
CA THR A 200 7.43 15.13 2.06
C THR A 200 6.97 16.09 0.97
N HIS A 201 7.74 16.28 -0.12
CA HIS A 201 7.35 17.13 -1.25
C HIS A 201 6.15 16.59 -2.03
N GLY A 202 5.84 15.30 -1.87
CA GLY A 202 4.67 14.65 -2.44
C GLY A 202 3.38 14.97 -1.69
N ASN A 203 3.49 15.52 -0.47
CA ASN A 203 2.33 15.97 0.29
C ASN A 203 1.83 17.30 -0.28
N ARG A 204 0.55 17.38 -0.58
CA ARG A 204 -0.09 18.53 -1.23
C ARG A 204 -1.45 18.78 -0.62
N ALA A 205 -1.82 20.04 -0.46
CA ALA A 205 -3.13 20.40 0.05
C ALA A 205 -4.24 20.03 -0.96
N THR A 206 -5.48 19.98 -0.48
CA THR A 206 -6.65 19.80 -1.34
C THR A 206 -6.66 20.85 -2.45
N GLY A 207 -6.87 20.43 -3.69
CA GLY A 207 -6.97 21.32 -4.84
C GLY A 207 -5.63 21.82 -5.42
N GLU A 208 -4.47 21.34 -4.94
CA GLU A 208 -3.16 21.73 -5.48
C GLU A 208 -2.71 20.88 -6.69
N VAL A 209 -3.20 19.66 -6.82
CA VAL A 209 -2.85 18.75 -7.93
C VAL A 209 -3.85 18.94 -9.06
N VAL A 210 -3.58 19.91 -9.94
CA VAL A 210 -4.54 20.38 -10.97
C VAL A 210 -4.11 20.13 -12.42
N GLU A 211 -2.86 19.74 -12.64
CA GLU A 211 -2.28 19.66 -13.97
C GLU A 211 -2.11 18.21 -14.45
N LEU A 212 -2.52 17.95 -15.71
CA LEU A 212 -2.24 16.72 -16.42
C LEU A 212 -0.89 16.82 -17.15
N LYS A 213 0.10 16.01 -16.72
CA LYS A 213 1.39 15.93 -17.43
C LYS A 213 1.29 15.31 -18.82
N SER A 214 0.31 14.47 -19.04
CA SER A 214 -0.03 13.89 -20.34
C SER A 214 -1.52 14.07 -20.56
N SER A 215 -1.92 14.56 -21.73
CA SER A 215 -3.32 14.66 -22.07
C SER A 215 -3.95 13.27 -22.10
N VAL A 216 -5.13 13.14 -21.49
CA VAL A 216 -5.96 11.94 -21.57
C VAL A 216 -7.22 12.33 -22.33
N PRO A 217 -7.56 11.64 -23.44
CA PRO A 217 -8.77 11.96 -24.19
C PRO A 217 -10.02 12.00 -23.30
N TYR A 218 -10.90 12.95 -23.55
CA TYR A 218 -12.16 13.15 -22.84
C TYR A 218 -12.03 13.55 -21.36
N ILE A 219 -10.83 13.88 -20.88
CA ILE A 219 -10.62 14.47 -19.55
C ILE A 219 -10.28 15.96 -19.72
N GLU A 220 -11.17 16.82 -19.27
CA GLU A 220 -10.99 18.28 -19.33
C GLU A 220 -10.04 18.78 -18.23
N SER A 221 -10.21 18.31 -17.00
CA SER A 221 -9.41 18.73 -15.85
C SER A 221 -9.33 17.65 -14.78
N VAL A 222 -8.37 17.81 -13.87
CA VAL A 222 -8.21 16.96 -12.68
C VAL A 222 -8.01 17.83 -11.44
N SER A 223 -8.40 17.32 -10.29
CA SER A 223 -8.13 17.95 -9.00
C SER A 223 -8.13 16.89 -7.90
N ASN A 224 -7.27 17.05 -6.88
CA ASN A 224 -7.34 16.21 -5.68
C ASN A 224 -8.36 16.77 -4.69
N LEU A 225 -9.41 16.00 -4.41
CA LEU A 225 -10.51 16.41 -3.50
C LEU A 225 -10.21 16.17 -2.02
N GLU A 226 -9.10 15.48 -1.74
CA GLU A 226 -8.49 15.22 -0.44
C GLU A 226 -7.00 15.58 -0.54
N PRO A 227 -6.35 15.98 0.57
CA PRO A 227 -4.92 16.28 0.55
C PRO A 227 -4.12 15.02 0.21
N ALA A 228 -3.07 15.18 -0.61
CA ALA A 228 -2.08 14.13 -0.78
C ALA A 228 -1.24 14.04 0.49
N THR A 229 -1.24 12.87 1.12
CA THR A 229 -0.58 12.62 2.41
C THR A 229 0.20 11.31 2.37
N GLY A 230 0.98 11.02 3.41
CA GLY A 230 1.75 9.77 3.53
C GLY A 230 3.18 9.86 2.99
N GLY A 231 3.55 10.96 2.32
CA GLY A 231 4.93 11.23 1.93
C GLY A 231 5.80 11.54 3.15
N ALA A 232 6.91 10.83 3.31
CA ALA A 232 7.87 11.02 4.39
C ALA A 232 9.29 11.07 3.84
N GLN A 233 10.18 11.75 4.58
CA GLN A 233 11.61 11.68 4.30
C GLN A 233 12.18 10.31 4.69
N GLN A 234 13.42 10.07 4.27
CA GLN A 234 14.19 8.90 4.70
C GLN A 234 14.19 8.80 6.22
N GLU A 235 14.04 7.56 6.71
CA GLU A 235 14.15 7.25 8.13
C GLU A 235 15.53 7.66 8.67
N GLY A 236 15.56 8.44 9.75
CA GLY A 236 16.79 8.85 10.40
C GLY A 236 17.48 7.70 11.14
N LEU A 237 18.81 7.80 11.30
CA LEU A 237 19.63 6.74 11.90
C LEU A 237 19.16 6.31 13.30
N GLU A 238 18.79 7.26 14.17
CA GLU A 238 18.31 6.93 15.52
C GLU A 238 17.03 6.08 15.49
N ARG A 239 16.08 6.43 14.61
CA ARG A 239 14.85 5.66 14.42
C ARG A 239 15.14 4.27 13.84
N VAL A 240 16.12 4.15 12.93
CA VAL A 240 16.60 2.86 12.43
C VAL A 240 17.17 1.99 13.57
N LYS A 241 17.94 2.57 14.50
CA LYS A 241 18.47 1.83 15.66
C LYS A 241 17.35 1.31 16.55
N GLU A 242 16.40 2.16 16.91
CA GLU A 242 15.23 1.80 17.72
C GLU A 242 14.41 0.70 17.04
N ARG A 243 14.06 0.88 15.76
CA ARG A 243 13.31 -0.08 14.96
C ARG A 243 14.07 -1.40 14.79
N GLY A 244 15.39 -1.36 14.65
CA GLY A 244 16.24 -2.55 14.54
C GLY A 244 16.17 -3.42 15.79
N CYS A 245 16.30 -2.83 16.97
CA CYS A 245 16.14 -3.54 18.24
C CYS A 245 14.72 -4.14 18.39
N ALA A 246 13.69 -3.36 18.06
CA ALA A 246 12.31 -3.85 18.05
C ALA A 246 12.14 -5.05 17.10
N SER A 247 12.66 -4.95 15.88
CA SER A 247 12.58 -6.00 14.85
C SER A 247 13.15 -7.34 15.30
N LEU A 248 14.26 -7.32 16.04
CA LEU A 248 14.87 -8.53 16.63
C LEU A 248 14.03 -9.11 17.77
N ARG A 249 13.39 -8.25 18.57
CA ARG A 249 12.54 -8.63 19.70
C ARG A 249 11.25 -9.31 19.24
N HIS A 250 10.52 -8.66 18.32
CA HIS A 250 9.20 -9.14 17.87
C HIS A 250 9.28 -10.12 16.67
N ARG A 251 10.45 -10.25 16.01
CA ARG A 251 10.70 -11.17 14.88
C ARG A 251 9.61 -11.16 13.80
N ASN A 252 9.15 -9.96 13.45
CA ASN A 252 8.07 -9.75 12.48
C ASN A 252 6.75 -10.46 12.84
N ARG A 253 6.40 -10.51 14.14
CA ARG A 253 5.12 -11.00 14.68
C ARG A 253 4.53 -10.01 15.68
N ALA A 254 3.20 -9.86 15.65
CA ALA A 254 2.44 -9.04 16.58
C ALA A 254 1.89 -9.92 17.71
N VAL A 255 2.57 -9.93 18.86
CA VAL A 255 2.18 -10.78 20.01
C VAL A 255 1.79 -9.95 21.22
N THR A 256 2.54 -8.89 21.51
CA THR A 256 2.32 -7.97 22.63
C THR A 256 1.80 -6.61 22.15
N ALA A 257 1.25 -5.81 23.06
CA ALA A 257 0.85 -4.43 22.77
C ALA A 257 2.00 -3.61 22.15
N GLN A 258 3.22 -3.75 22.70
CA GLN A 258 4.41 -3.10 22.16
C GLN A 258 4.75 -3.59 20.75
N ASP A 259 4.56 -4.88 20.44
CA ASP A 259 4.78 -5.39 19.08
C ASP A 259 3.82 -4.76 18.07
N LEU A 260 2.54 -4.59 18.46
CA LEU A 260 1.54 -3.92 17.62
C LEU A 260 1.96 -2.47 17.32
N GLU A 261 2.42 -1.74 18.33
CA GLU A 261 2.91 -0.36 18.16
C GLU A 261 4.17 -0.29 17.28
N ASP A 262 5.17 -1.13 17.56
CA ASP A 262 6.43 -1.17 16.81
C ASP A 262 6.19 -1.54 15.33
N LEU A 263 5.29 -2.49 15.07
CA LEU A 263 4.90 -2.88 13.72
C LEU A 263 4.10 -1.80 13.01
N ALA A 264 3.25 -1.06 13.72
CA ALA A 264 2.56 0.09 13.16
C ALA A 264 3.55 1.17 12.71
N TYR A 265 4.57 1.50 13.53
CA TYR A 265 5.65 2.41 13.11
C TYR A 265 6.45 1.89 11.91
N ALA A 266 6.66 0.57 11.81
CA ALA A 266 7.33 -0.04 10.67
C ALA A 266 6.49 0.00 9.38
N ALA A 267 5.16 0.01 9.50
CA ALA A 267 4.25 0.03 8.35
C ALA A 267 4.36 1.33 7.56
N ALA A 268 4.54 2.47 8.23
CA ALA A 268 4.62 3.78 7.59
C ALA A 268 5.52 4.79 8.35
N PRO A 269 6.47 5.45 7.65
CA PRO A 269 7.42 6.37 8.27
C PRO A 269 6.78 7.68 8.77
N ASN A 270 5.64 8.10 8.22
CA ASN A 270 4.94 9.33 8.58
C ASN A 270 4.03 9.18 9.81
N ILE A 271 4.27 8.20 10.67
CA ILE A 271 3.53 8.03 11.93
C ILE A 271 4.33 8.68 13.06
N ALA A 272 3.73 9.69 13.67
CA ALA A 272 4.30 10.42 14.81
C ALA A 272 4.03 9.71 16.13
N ARG A 273 2.85 9.12 16.29
CA ARG A 273 2.48 8.40 17.51
C ARG A 273 1.57 7.22 17.23
N VAL A 274 1.74 6.16 18.01
CA VAL A 274 0.84 5.01 18.07
C VAL A 274 0.48 4.74 19.53
N ALA A 275 -0.74 4.28 19.77
CA ALA A 275 -1.15 3.68 21.03
C ALA A 275 -1.94 2.40 20.75
N ALA A 276 -1.50 1.28 21.32
CA ALA A 276 -2.24 0.02 21.32
C ALA A 276 -3.32 0.03 22.40
N ILE A 277 -4.53 -0.39 22.02
CA ILE A 277 -5.68 -0.56 22.91
C ILE A 277 -5.94 -2.05 23.03
N MET A 278 -5.64 -2.61 24.19
CA MET A 278 -5.85 -4.03 24.47
C MET A 278 -7.13 -4.24 25.29
N PRO A 279 -7.85 -5.35 25.08
CA PRO A 279 -9.00 -5.68 25.88
C PRO A 279 -8.51 -5.96 27.31
N THR A 280 -9.22 -5.44 28.30
CA THR A 280 -8.86 -5.60 29.70
C THR A 280 -9.74 -6.70 30.29
N PHE A 281 -9.13 -7.85 30.59
CA PHE A 281 -9.81 -8.96 31.25
C PHE A 281 -8.84 -9.74 32.14
N ASP A 282 -9.36 -10.47 33.13
CA ASP A 282 -8.59 -11.42 33.92
C ASP A 282 -8.60 -12.78 33.21
N PRO A 283 -7.46 -13.26 32.69
CA PRO A 283 -7.40 -14.53 31.97
C PRO A 283 -7.73 -15.74 32.85
N TYR A 284 -7.66 -15.62 34.18
CA TYR A 284 -8.07 -16.68 35.12
C TYR A 284 -9.57 -16.68 35.37
N GLN A 285 -10.26 -15.58 35.08
CA GLN A 285 -11.72 -15.47 35.16
C GLN A 285 -12.38 -15.68 33.79
N LEU A 286 -11.63 -15.60 32.69
CA LEU A 286 -12.09 -16.00 31.36
C LEU A 286 -12.00 -17.53 31.22
N TRP A 287 -13.15 -18.19 31.25
CA TRP A 287 -13.23 -19.62 31.54
C TRP A 287 -12.93 -20.52 30.33
N LEU A 288 -12.16 -21.60 30.57
CA LEU A 288 -11.74 -22.62 29.60
C LEU A 288 -12.01 -24.06 30.07
N ASP A 289 -12.93 -24.30 31.02
CA ASP A 289 -13.24 -25.67 31.47
C ASP A 289 -14.58 -26.20 30.90
N PRO A 290 -14.54 -27.26 30.07
CA PRO A 290 -15.70 -27.78 29.36
C PRO A 290 -16.73 -28.50 30.25
N GLU A 291 -16.43 -28.80 31.52
CA GLU A 291 -17.33 -29.55 32.41
C GLU A 291 -18.12 -28.67 33.39
N SER A 292 -17.83 -27.37 33.48
CA SER A 292 -18.52 -26.47 34.42
C SER A 292 -18.72 -25.08 33.82
N PRO A 293 -19.92 -24.71 33.31
CA PRO A 293 -20.15 -23.37 32.79
C PRO A 293 -20.04 -22.35 33.93
N ALA A 294 -19.05 -21.45 33.83
CA ALA A 294 -18.70 -20.52 34.90
C ALA A 294 -19.89 -19.66 35.35
N GLY A 295 -20.29 -19.82 36.61
CA GLY A 295 -21.19 -18.91 37.31
C GLY A 295 -20.50 -17.58 37.59
N GLY A 296 -20.63 -16.62 36.69
CA GLY A 296 -20.22 -15.22 36.90
C GLY A 296 -19.03 -14.72 36.07
N ALA A 297 -18.39 -15.57 35.26
CA ALA A 297 -17.36 -15.12 34.32
C ALA A 297 -18.00 -14.39 33.13
N PRO A 298 -17.51 -13.21 32.72
CA PRO A 298 -17.96 -12.60 31.48
C PRO A 298 -17.51 -13.45 30.29
N ASP A 299 -18.42 -13.63 29.32
CA ASP A 299 -18.15 -14.36 28.07
C ASP A 299 -17.05 -13.64 27.26
N HIS A 300 -16.31 -14.39 26.42
CA HIS A 300 -15.31 -13.87 25.49
C HIS A 300 -15.85 -12.69 24.67
N ALA A 301 -17.11 -12.78 24.21
CA ALA A 301 -17.79 -11.72 23.47
C ALA A 301 -18.02 -10.45 24.31
N ALA A 302 -18.28 -10.59 25.62
CA ALA A 302 -18.56 -9.47 26.51
C ALA A 302 -17.30 -8.66 26.86
N VAL A 303 -16.12 -9.29 26.81
CA VAL A 303 -14.83 -8.63 27.08
C VAL A 303 -14.04 -8.30 25.82
N HIS A 304 -14.63 -8.53 24.63
CA HIS A 304 -13.93 -8.35 23.35
C HIS A 304 -12.61 -9.12 23.29
N ALA A 305 -12.59 -10.35 23.83
CA ALA A 305 -11.37 -11.16 23.87
C ALA A 305 -10.91 -11.49 22.45
N GLY A 306 -9.66 -11.13 22.13
CA GLY A 306 -9.08 -11.30 20.80
C GLY A 306 -9.17 -10.07 19.91
N GLU A 307 -9.99 -9.07 20.27
CA GLU A 307 -9.98 -7.76 19.61
C GLU A 307 -8.82 -6.93 20.14
N SER A 308 -8.08 -6.26 19.26
CA SER A 308 -7.02 -5.33 19.60
C SER A 308 -7.13 -4.08 18.72
N GLY A 309 -6.82 -2.93 19.30
CA GLY A 309 -6.93 -1.64 18.64
C GLY A 309 -5.61 -0.94 18.45
N LEU A 310 -5.49 -0.17 17.38
CA LEU A 310 -4.41 0.79 17.18
C LEU A 310 -4.97 2.17 16.89
N VAL A 311 -4.59 3.14 17.72
CA VAL A 311 -4.83 4.56 17.45
C VAL A 311 -3.54 5.16 16.89
N ILE A 312 -3.59 5.62 15.63
CA ILE A 312 -2.43 6.17 14.93
C ILE A 312 -2.57 7.67 14.70
N VAL A 313 -1.49 8.41 14.97
CA VAL A 313 -1.39 9.85 14.73
C VAL A 313 -0.32 10.08 13.66
N PRO A 314 -0.68 10.61 12.47
CA PRO A 314 0.30 10.91 11.46
C PRO A 314 1.15 12.12 11.89
N ASP A 315 2.37 12.19 11.37
CA ASP A 315 3.17 13.39 11.41
C ASP A 315 2.53 14.48 10.54
N GLY A 316 2.51 15.71 11.03
CA GLY A 316 1.79 16.81 10.41
C GLY A 316 1.95 18.13 11.17
N ARG A 317 1.83 19.25 10.45
CA ARG A 317 1.91 20.60 11.04
C ARG A 317 0.56 21.15 11.50
N GLU A 318 -0.51 20.45 11.19
CA GLU A 318 -1.85 20.82 11.61
C GLU A 318 -2.01 20.64 13.12
N ALA A 319 -2.89 21.42 13.76
CA ALA A 319 -3.13 21.31 15.19
C ALA A 319 -3.79 19.97 15.59
N ARG A 320 -4.46 19.29 14.65
CA ARG A 320 -5.23 18.05 14.86
C ARG A 320 -4.95 17.04 13.75
N PRO A 321 -3.71 16.53 13.64
CA PRO A 321 -3.35 15.61 12.58
C PRO A 321 -4.24 14.37 12.63
N THR A 322 -4.86 14.05 11.49
CA THR A 322 -5.79 12.92 11.37
C THR A 322 -5.31 12.00 10.26
N PRO A 323 -5.18 10.68 10.50
CA PRO A 323 -4.71 9.76 9.49
C PRO A 323 -5.68 9.69 8.31
N GLY A 324 -5.14 9.75 7.09
CA GLY A 324 -5.90 9.45 5.88
C GLY A 324 -6.22 7.95 5.78
N LEU A 325 -7.25 7.59 5.00
CA LEU A 325 -7.70 6.20 4.87
C LEU A 325 -6.57 5.27 4.40
N HIS A 326 -5.81 5.68 3.40
CA HIS A 326 -4.71 4.86 2.87
C HIS A 326 -3.68 4.52 3.97
N LEU A 327 -3.41 5.45 4.89
CA LEU A 327 -2.51 5.17 6.01
C LEU A 327 -3.11 4.16 6.99
N ILE A 328 -4.39 4.31 7.33
CA ILE A 328 -5.13 3.37 8.20
C ILE A 328 -5.09 1.96 7.60
N GLU A 329 -5.45 1.83 6.32
CA GLU A 329 -5.53 0.53 5.64
C GLU A 329 -4.15 -0.11 5.47
N ARG A 330 -3.13 0.69 5.15
CA ARG A 330 -1.74 0.22 5.08
C ARG A 330 -1.27 -0.33 6.42
N VAL A 331 -1.51 0.38 7.52
CA VAL A 331 -1.14 -0.07 8.87
C VAL A 331 -1.91 -1.33 9.24
N ARG A 332 -3.25 -1.33 9.06
CA ARG A 332 -4.11 -2.48 9.35
C ARG A 332 -3.62 -3.73 8.64
N ARG A 333 -3.44 -3.66 7.32
CA ARG A 333 -2.97 -4.80 6.51
C ARG A 333 -1.60 -5.29 6.96
N PHE A 334 -0.66 -4.37 7.13
CA PHE A 334 0.71 -4.72 7.52
C PHE A 334 0.76 -5.42 8.88
N VAL A 335 0.02 -4.93 9.88
CA VAL A 335 -0.01 -5.52 11.21
C VAL A 335 -0.83 -6.83 11.21
N GLN A 336 -1.96 -6.89 10.51
CA GLN A 336 -2.81 -8.09 10.43
C GLN A 336 -2.07 -9.29 9.81
N GLU A 337 -1.30 -9.07 8.73
CA GLU A 337 -0.45 -10.11 8.11
C GLU A 337 0.58 -10.73 9.08
N ARG A 338 0.86 -10.04 10.19
CA ARG A 338 1.86 -10.43 11.20
C ARG A 338 1.22 -10.82 12.53
N SER A 339 -0.11 -10.75 12.61
CA SER A 339 -0.91 -11.11 13.78
C SER A 339 -1.35 -12.58 13.71
N SER A 340 -1.91 -13.09 14.81
CA SER A 340 -2.58 -14.40 14.81
C SER A 340 -3.80 -14.36 13.88
N ALA A 341 -4.15 -15.49 13.25
CA ALA A 341 -5.37 -15.61 12.45
C ALA A 341 -6.65 -15.39 13.27
N THR A 342 -6.57 -15.54 14.59
CA THR A 342 -7.67 -15.32 15.55
C THR A 342 -7.70 -13.92 16.14
N ALA A 343 -6.71 -13.07 15.83
CA ALA A 343 -6.67 -11.70 16.31
C ALA A 343 -7.55 -10.82 15.41
N ASP A 344 -8.46 -10.07 16.01
CA ASP A 344 -9.27 -9.07 15.34
C ASP A 344 -8.66 -7.69 15.58
N LEU A 345 -8.12 -7.06 14.53
CA LEU A 345 -7.43 -5.78 14.63
C LEU A 345 -8.27 -4.65 14.01
N TRP A 346 -8.54 -3.63 14.80
CA TRP A 346 -9.03 -2.36 14.28
C TRP A 346 -7.94 -1.28 14.34
N VAL A 347 -7.94 -0.38 13.34
CA VAL A 347 -7.01 0.76 13.28
C VAL A 347 -7.83 2.02 13.04
N ALA A 348 -7.59 3.06 13.84
CA ALA A 348 -8.30 4.33 13.77
C ALA A 348 -7.38 5.53 14.03
N GLY A 349 -7.88 6.73 13.74
CA GLY A 349 -7.28 7.99 14.17
C GLY A 349 -7.73 8.42 15.57
N PRO A 350 -7.04 9.39 16.19
CA PRO A 350 -7.42 9.90 17.50
C PRO A 350 -8.68 10.76 17.43
N GLU A 351 -9.43 10.80 18.53
CA GLU A 351 -10.38 11.86 18.81
C GLU A 351 -9.69 12.97 19.62
N TRP A 352 -9.77 14.21 19.14
CA TRP A 352 -9.09 15.33 19.76
C TRP A 352 -9.99 16.02 20.78
N VAL A 353 -9.69 15.84 22.07
CA VAL A 353 -10.38 16.53 23.18
C VAL A 353 -9.66 17.83 23.51
N ALA A 354 -10.39 18.96 23.52
CA ALA A 354 -9.83 20.25 23.89
C ALA A 354 -9.73 20.38 25.41
N VAL A 355 -8.54 20.71 25.92
CA VAL A 355 -8.31 21.02 27.34
C VAL A 355 -7.88 22.47 27.45
N SER A 356 -8.62 23.27 28.21
CA SER A 356 -8.29 24.68 28.48
C SER A 356 -7.68 24.80 29.87
N VAL A 357 -6.52 25.47 29.97
CA VAL A 357 -5.84 25.72 31.23
C VAL A 357 -5.79 27.24 31.45
N ASN A 358 -6.37 27.71 32.54
CA ASN A 358 -6.26 29.10 32.98
C ASN A 358 -5.14 29.18 34.02
N VAL A 359 -4.10 29.96 33.72
CA VAL A 359 -3.00 30.22 34.65
C VAL A 359 -3.12 31.65 35.13
N SER A 360 -3.36 31.84 36.43
CA SER A 360 -3.17 33.12 37.09
C SER A 360 -1.75 33.19 37.63
N VAL A 361 -0.97 34.17 37.17
CA VAL A 361 0.39 34.45 37.65
C VAL A 361 0.34 35.45 38.78
#